data_AF-A0A699TDL9-F1
#
_entry.id   AF-A0A699TDL9-F1
#
_cell.length_a   1.000
_cell.length_b   1.000
_cell.length_c   1.000
_cell.angle_alpha   90.00
_cell.angle_beta   90.00
_cell.angle_gamma   90.00
#
_symmetry.space_group_name_H-M   'P 1'
#
loop_
_entity.id
_entity.type
_entity.pdbx_description
1 polymer ?
#
loop_
_entity_poly.entity_id
_entity_poly.type
_entity_poly.pdbx_seq_one_letter_code
_entity_poly.pdbx_strand_id
1 'polypeptide(L)'
;ERECKLYDEFNKFSYKKGETLRDFYLRFSLLLNDINIYDVKQEQFQVNTKFLNTLPSEWSKFMTDVKLVQDLHTTNIDQLYAYLGQYEFHANEVHLMHEGYSDLLALVATHQMTQSPHQTYQKSYQNS
;
A
#
# COMPACT_ATOMS: atom_id res chain seq x y z
N GLU A 1 -9.99 17.46 -23.25
CA GLU A 1 -8.61 16.93 -23.06
C GLU A 1 -8.24 16.74 -21.58
N ARG A 2 -8.49 17.72 -20.70
CA ARG A 2 -8.15 17.64 -19.27
C ARG A 2 -8.95 16.57 -18.52
N GLU A 3 -10.24 16.43 -18.80
CA GLU A 3 -11.12 15.38 -18.24
C GLU A 3 -10.62 13.96 -18.54
N CYS A 4 -10.25 13.69 -19.81
CA CYS A 4 -9.71 12.39 -20.20
C CYS A 4 -8.41 12.05 -19.45
N LYS A 5 -7.56 13.05 -19.17
CA LYS A 5 -6.31 12.86 -18.41
C LYS A 5 -6.60 12.48 -16.96
N LEU A 6 -7.58 13.15 -16.31
CA LEU A 6 -7.97 12.85 -14.93
C LEU A 6 -8.60 11.46 -14.80
N TYR A 7 -9.40 11.04 -15.77
CA TYR A 7 -9.95 9.68 -15.81
C TYR A 7 -8.86 8.62 -15.99
N ASP A 8 -7.87 8.89 -16.85
CA ASP A 8 -6.71 8.03 -17.01
C ASP A 8 -5.90 7.91 -15.70
N GLU A 9 -5.70 9.02 -15.00
CA GLU A 9 -5.03 9.05 -13.69
C GLU A 9 -5.83 8.29 -12.62
N PHE A 10 -7.15 8.44 -12.59
CA PHE A 10 -8.03 7.69 -11.69
C PHE A 10 -7.98 6.18 -11.95
N ASN A 11 -8.01 5.79 -13.23
CA ASN A 11 -7.94 4.39 -13.60
C ASN A 11 -6.58 3.76 -13.23
N LYS A 12 -5.48 4.50 -13.44
CA LYS A 12 -4.12 4.09 -13.11
C LYS A 12 -3.73 4.34 -11.66
N PHE A 13 -4.62 4.94 -10.86
CA PHE A 13 -4.36 5.25 -9.46
C PHE A 13 -4.03 3.98 -8.70
N SER A 14 -2.90 4.01 -7.99
CA SER A 14 -2.33 2.89 -7.28
C SER A 14 -1.66 3.36 -6.00
N TYR A 15 -1.63 2.44 -5.03
CA TYR A 15 -0.85 2.62 -3.81
C TYR A 15 0.64 2.53 -4.14
N LYS A 16 1.40 3.51 -3.68
CA LYS A 16 2.85 3.61 -3.84
C LYS A 16 3.54 2.91 -2.69
N LYS A 17 4.59 2.15 -3.00
CA LYS A 17 5.43 1.53 -1.99
C LYS A 17 5.97 2.58 -1.02
N GLY A 18 5.79 2.38 0.28
CA GLY A 18 6.28 3.26 1.34
C GLY A 18 5.45 4.52 1.59
N GLU A 19 4.32 4.71 0.91
CA GLU A 19 3.38 5.77 1.30
C GLU A 19 2.55 5.34 2.52
N THR A 20 2.09 6.31 3.32
CA THR A 20 1.18 6.06 4.45
C THR A 20 -0.29 6.03 3.97
N LEU A 21 -1.19 5.47 4.77
CA LEU A 21 -2.63 5.54 4.49
C LEU A 21 -3.10 7.00 4.34
N ARG A 22 -2.55 7.90 5.16
CA ARG A 22 -2.82 9.34 5.10
C ARG A 22 -2.35 9.96 3.78
N ASP A 23 -1.15 9.65 3.30
CA ASP A 23 -0.64 10.18 2.03
C ASP A 23 -1.46 9.67 0.84
N PHE A 24 -1.82 8.39 0.87
CA PHE A 24 -2.71 7.77 -0.09
C PHE A 24 -4.08 8.46 -0.13
N TYR A 25 -4.69 8.66 1.04
CA TYR A 25 -5.96 9.36 1.18
C TYR A 25 -5.90 10.79 0.62
N LEU A 26 -4.88 11.58 0.99
CA LEU A 26 -4.73 12.95 0.52
C LEU A 26 -4.63 13.02 -1.01
N ARG A 27 -3.85 12.11 -1.61
CA ARG A 27 -3.73 12.02 -3.08
C ARG A 27 -5.05 11.62 -3.75
N PHE A 28 -5.77 10.67 -3.16
CA PHE A 28 -7.06 10.22 -3.70
C PHE A 28 -8.14 11.29 -3.58
N SER A 29 -8.21 11.99 -2.44
CA SER A 29 -9.15 13.09 -2.22
C SER A 29 -8.89 14.27 -3.14
N LEU A 30 -7.62 14.60 -3.42
CA LEU A 30 -7.27 15.62 -4.40
C LEU A 30 -7.76 15.23 -5.80
N LEU A 31 -7.49 14.00 -6.22
CA LEU A 31 -7.92 13.49 -7.52
C LEU A 31 -9.44 13.45 -7.65
N LEU A 32 -10.14 13.04 -6.59
CA LEU A 32 -11.60 13.06 -6.53
C LEU A 32 -12.14 14.49 -6.62
N ASN A 33 -11.57 15.43 -5.87
CA ASN A 33 -11.99 16.83 -5.93
C ASN A 33 -11.81 17.39 -7.35
N ASP A 34 -10.68 17.08 -7.99
CA ASP A 34 -10.42 17.49 -9.37
C ASP A 34 -11.41 16.87 -10.36
N ILE A 35 -11.82 15.61 -10.19
CA ILE A 35 -12.84 14.94 -11.04
C ILE A 35 -14.24 15.49 -10.76
N ASN A 36 -14.59 15.72 -9.50
CA ASN A 36 -15.92 16.16 -9.08
C ASN A 36 -16.21 17.61 -9.52
N ILE A 37 -15.18 18.44 -9.71
CA ILE A 37 -15.28 19.78 -10.30
C ILE A 37 -15.82 19.75 -11.74
N TYR A 38 -15.66 18.64 -12.47
CA TYR A 38 -16.21 18.49 -13.83
C TYR A 38 -17.63 17.89 -13.85
N ASP A 39 -18.34 17.89 -12.71
CA ASP A 39 -19.73 17.44 -12.54
C ASP A 39 -20.00 15.99 -12.99
N VAL A 40 -18.96 15.17 -13.09
CA VAL A 40 -19.14 13.74 -13.34
C VAL A 40 -19.41 13.06 -12.01
N LYS A 41 -20.70 12.97 -11.66
CA LYS A 41 -21.18 12.19 -10.52
C LYS A 41 -20.76 10.73 -10.68
N GLN A 42 -19.59 10.37 -10.15
CA GLN A 42 -19.29 8.96 -9.89
C GLN A 42 -20.17 8.50 -8.72
N GLU A 43 -20.75 7.32 -8.86
CA GLU A 43 -21.48 6.73 -7.75
C GLU A 43 -20.54 6.51 -6.57
N GLN A 44 -20.99 6.86 -5.36
CA GLN A 44 -20.23 6.69 -4.13
C GLN A 44 -19.70 5.27 -3.98
N PHE A 45 -20.52 4.29 -4.37
CA PHE A 45 -20.14 2.88 -4.40
C PHE A 45 -18.90 2.59 -5.27
N GLN A 46 -18.81 3.20 -6.45
CA GLN A 46 -17.68 3.00 -7.37
C GLN A 46 -16.41 3.64 -6.81
N VAL A 47 -16.53 4.86 -6.28
CA VAL A 47 -15.43 5.57 -5.63
C VAL A 47 -14.89 4.79 -4.43
N ASN A 48 -15.79 4.31 -3.57
CA ASN A 48 -15.45 3.53 -2.39
C ASN A 48 -14.82 2.18 -2.75
N THR A 49 -15.39 1.49 -3.74
CA THR A 49 -14.86 0.21 -4.22
C THR A 49 -13.47 0.40 -4.82
N LYS A 50 -13.25 1.46 -5.61
CA LYS A 50 -11.93 1.78 -6.17
C LYS A 50 -10.93 2.09 -5.07
N PHE A 51 -11.30 2.91 -4.09
CA PHE A 51 -10.45 3.24 -2.94
C PHE A 51 -9.99 1.98 -2.21
N LEU A 52 -10.94 1.11 -1.83
CA LEU A 52 -10.65 -0.13 -1.11
C LEU A 52 -9.81 -1.11 -1.94
N ASN A 53 -10.12 -1.31 -3.22
CA ASN A 53 -9.38 -2.23 -4.10
C ASN A 53 -7.95 -1.76 -4.41
N THR A 54 -7.64 -0.49 -4.18
CA THR A 54 -6.30 0.06 -4.42
C THR A 54 -5.38 -0.11 -3.21
N LEU A 55 -5.94 -0.39 -2.02
CA LEU A 55 -5.15 -0.61 -0.82
C LEU A 55 -4.32 -1.90 -0.90
N PRO A 56 -3.15 -1.95 -0.25
CA PRO A 56 -2.33 -3.15 -0.14
C PRO A 56 -3.08 -4.33 0.49
N SER A 57 -2.62 -5.56 0.20
CA SER A 57 -3.22 -6.81 0.71
C SER A 57 -3.22 -6.92 2.24
N GLU A 58 -2.33 -6.19 2.90
CA GLU A 58 -2.23 -6.02 4.35
C GLU A 58 -3.52 -5.45 4.94
N TRP A 59 -4.28 -4.69 4.15
CA TRP A 59 -5.58 -4.14 4.53
C TRP A 59 -6.78 -5.04 4.19
N SER A 60 -6.56 -6.21 3.59
CA SER A 60 -7.63 -7.10 3.09
C SER A 60 -8.59 -7.58 4.18
N LYS A 61 -8.09 -7.77 5.41
CA LYS A 61 -8.93 -8.12 6.56
C LYS A 61 -9.94 -7.00 6.86
N PHE A 62 -9.49 -5.75 6.86
CA PHE A 62 -10.35 -4.59 7.08
C PHE A 62 -11.28 -4.33 5.91
N MET A 63 -10.87 -4.62 4.67
CA MET A 63 -11.77 -4.54 3.51
C MET A 63 -12.98 -5.46 3.66
N THR A 64 -12.81 -6.64 4.26
CA THR A 64 -13.89 -7.60 4.48
C THR A 64 -14.87 -7.09 5.55
N ASP A 65 -14.34 -6.52 6.64
CA ASP A 65 -15.16 -5.92 7.70
C ASP A 65 -15.91 -4.68 7.20
N VAL A 66 -15.26 -3.80 6.44
CA VAL A 66 -15.89 -2.61 5.83
C VAL A 66 -17.01 -3.02 4.88
N LYS A 67 -16.79 -4.03 4.02
CA LYS A 67 -17.81 -4.54 3.08
C LYS A 67 -19.03 -5.14 3.78
N LEU A 68 -18.88 -5.58 5.04
CA LEU A 68 -19.95 -6.19 5.83
C LEU A 68 -20.67 -5.17 6.72
N VAL A 69 -19.93 -4.21 7.28
CA VAL A 69 -20.40 -3.29 8.33
C VAL A 69 -20.82 -1.92 7.78
N GLN A 70 -20.20 -1.45 6.69
CA GLN A 70 -20.51 -0.16 6.09
C GLN A 70 -21.29 -0.30 4.80
N ASP A 71 -22.32 0.51 4.67
CA ASP A 71 -23.03 0.68 3.42
C ASP A 71 -22.16 1.53 2.47
N LEU A 72 -21.49 0.84 1.54
CA LEU A 72 -20.63 1.46 0.53
C LEU A 72 -21.39 2.42 -0.40
N HIS A 73 -22.72 2.38 -0.43
CA HIS A 73 -23.52 3.31 -1.24
C HIS A 73 -23.72 4.66 -0.57
N THR A 74 -23.67 4.73 0.76
CA THR A 74 -23.95 5.95 1.54
C THR A 74 -22.75 6.49 2.28
N THR A 75 -21.75 5.64 2.54
CA THR A 75 -20.53 6.04 3.25
C THR A 75 -19.64 6.88 2.33
N ASN A 76 -19.13 8.01 2.81
CA ASN A 76 -18.18 8.82 2.05
C ASN A 76 -16.71 8.38 2.30
N ILE A 77 -15.79 8.89 1.48
CA ILE A 77 -14.36 8.54 1.60
C ILE A 77 -13.75 8.99 2.93
N ASP A 78 -14.22 10.10 3.50
CA ASP A 78 -13.73 10.61 4.79
C ASP A 78 -14.10 9.65 5.94
N GLN A 79 -15.29 9.06 5.89
CA GLN A 79 -15.75 8.05 6.86
C GLN A 79 -14.98 6.74 6.72
N LEU A 80 -14.70 6.31 5.49
CA LEU A 80 -13.84 5.15 5.21
C LEU A 80 -12.42 5.39 5.75
N TYR A 81 -11.87 6.58 5.51
CA TYR A 81 -10.57 6.97 6.05
C TYR A 81 -10.58 7.00 7.58
N ALA A 82 -11.60 7.60 8.21
CA ALA A 82 -11.70 7.63 9.66
C ALA A 82 -11.82 6.22 10.27
N TYR A 83 -12.53 5.30 9.60
CA TYR A 83 -12.61 3.91 10.01
C TYR A 83 -11.27 3.20 9.89
N LEU A 84 -10.60 3.30 8.74
CA LEU A 84 -9.29 2.69 8.51
C LEU A 84 -8.21 3.29 9.43
N GLY A 85 -8.29 4.58 9.73
CA GLY A 85 -7.40 5.30 10.64
C GLY A 85 -7.42 4.72 12.06
N GLN A 86 -8.54 4.13 12.51
CA GLN A 86 -8.59 3.43 13.81
C GLN A 86 -7.71 2.18 13.84
N TYR A 87 -7.46 1.59 12.69
CA TYR A 87 -6.64 0.40 12.54
C TYR A 87 -5.22 0.72 12.04
N GLU A 88 -4.90 1.98 11.78
CA GLU A 88 -3.58 2.42 11.32
C GLU A 88 -2.49 2.03 12.32
N PHE A 89 -2.76 2.09 13.63
CA PHE A 89 -1.81 1.62 14.64
C PHE A 89 -1.49 0.12 14.47
N HIS A 90 -2.52 -0.72 14.27
CA HIS A 90 -2.34 -2.16 14.06
C HIS A 90 -1.69 -2.49 12.70
N ALA A 91 -2.07 -1.78 11.63
CA ALA A 91 -1.53 -2.00 10.29
C ALA A 91 -0.07 -1.53 10.17
N ASN A 92 0.28 -0.40 10.81
CA ASN A 92 1.63 0.14 10.80
C ASN A 92 2.60 -0.73 11.64
N GLU A 93 2.12 -1.32 12.73
CA GLU A 93 2.91 -2.30 13.50
C GLU A 93 3.27 -3.53 12.63
N VAL A 94 2.28 -4.07 11.89
CA VAL A 94 2.52 -5.17 10.94
C VAL A 94 3.49 -4.76 9.83
N HIS A 95 3.36 -3.55 9.28
CA HIS A 95 4.26 -3.04 8.24
C HIS A 95 5.71 -2.89 8.73
N LEU A 96 5.90 -2.22 9.87
CA LEU A 96 7.22 -2.02 10.49
C LEU A 96 7.87 -3.34 10.91
N MET A 97 7.07 -4.29 11.43
CA MET A 97 7.58 -5.63 11.74
C MET A 97 7.98 -6.41 10.49
N HIS A 98 7.19 -6.34 9.41
CA HIS A 98 7.46 -7.12 8.20
C HIS A 98 8.68 -6.57 7.42
N GLU A 99 8.84 -5.25 7.35
CA GLU A 99 9.97 -4.61 6.68
C GLU A 99 11.28 -4.82 7.49
N GLY A 100 11.25 -4.57 8.80
CA GLY A 100 12.41 -4.79 9.67
C GLY A 100 12.84 -6.26 9.78
N TYR A 101 11.89 -7.19 9.81
CA TYR A 101 12.19 -8.63 9.84
C TYR A 101 12.73 -9.14 8.50
N SER A 102 12.20 -8.66 7.37
CA SER A 102 12.69 -9.03 6.04
C SER A 102 14.13 -8.57 5.83
N ASP A 103 14.47 -7.35 6.28
CA ASP A 103 15.84 -6.83 6.21
C ASP A 103 16.81 -7.58 7.12
N LEU A 104 16.38 -7.96 8.33
CA LEU A 104 17.15 -8.82 9.23
C LEU A 104 17.42 -10.20 8.62
N LEU A 105 16.41 -10.80 8.01
CA LEU A 105 16.57 -12.08 7.30
C LEU A 105 17.48 -11.96 6.08
N ALA A 106 17.41 -10.86 5.32
CA ALA A 106 18.30 -10.61 4.19
C ALA A 106 19.77 -10.46 4.65
N LEU A 107 20.02 -9.77 5.76
CA LEU A 107 21.34 -9.66 6.39
C LEU A 107 21.85 -11.02 6.89
N VAL A 108 21.00 -11.81 7.54
CA VAL A 108 21.37 -13.15 8.02
C VAL A 108 21.65 -14.10 6.86
N ALA A 109 20.88 -14.04 5.77
CA ALA A 109 21.08 -14.86 4.58
C ALA A 109 22.40 -14.52 3.85
N THR A 110 22.71 -13.23 3.68
CA THR A 110 23.97 -12.79 3.06
C THR A 110 25.20 -13.13 3.90
N HIS A 111 25.09 -13.03 5.23
CA HIS A 111 26.14 -13.49 6.14
C HIS A 111 26.37 -15.01 6.04
N GLN A 112 25.32 -15.82 5.94
CA GLN A 112 25.46 -17.28 5.77
C GLN A 112 26.06 -17.67 4.41
N MET A 113 25.73 -16.95 3.33
CA MET A 113 26.33 -17.20 2.01
C MET A 113 27.81 -16.83 1.96
N THR A 114 28.22 -15.75 2.64
CA THR A 114 29.64 -15.33 2.72
C THR A 114 30.47 -16.22 3.64
N GLN A 115 29.85 -16.92 4.61
CA GLN A 115 30.51 -17.93 5.43
C GLN A 115 30.50 -19.35 4.83
N SER A 116 30.14 -19.51 3.56
CA SER A 116 30.30 -20.79 2.86
C SER A 116 31.78 -21.22 2.86
N PRO A 117 32.13 -22.49 3.18
CA PRO A 117 33.51 -22.96 3.30
C PRO A 117 34.37 -22.84 2.02
N HIS A 118 33.75 -22.51 0.89
CA HIS A 118 34.40 -22.50 -0.41
C HIS A 118 35.43 -21.36 -0.60
N GLN A 119 35.42 -20.31 0.21
CA GLN A 119 36.43 -19.23 0.08
C GLN A 119 37.75 -19.49 0.83
N THR A 120 37.80 -20.49 1.72
CA THR A 120 39.04 -20.80 2.46
C THR A 120 40.03 -21.63 1.63
N TYR A 121 39.58 -22.30 0.57
CA TYR A 121 40.43 -23.20 -0.22
C TYR A 121 41.30 -22.52 -1.30
N GLN A 122 41.12 -21.23 -1.59
CA GLN A 122 41.95 -20.53 -2.59
C GLN A 122 43.17 -19.80 -2.00
N LYS A 123 43.24 -19.57 -0.67
CA LYS A 123 44.37 -18.83 -0.07
C LYS A 123 45.61 -19.69 0.22
N SER A 124 45.52 -21.01 0.15
CA SER A 124 46.63 -21.92 0.50
C SER A 124 47.61 -22.23 -0.64
N TYR A 125 47.35 -21.80 -1.88
CA TYR A 125 48.20 -22.14 -3.04
C TYR A 125 49.10 -21.00 -3.57
N GLN A 126 49.22 -19.88 -2.85
CA GLN A 126 50.10 -18.76 -3.27
C GLN A 126 51.43 -18.65 -2.50
N ASN A 127 51.76 -19.62 -1.63
CA ASN A 127 53.05 -19.64 -0.93
C ASN A 127 53.80 -20.95 -1.18
N SER A 128 54.42 -21.09 -2.36
CA SER A 128 55.66 -21.85 -2.59
C SER A 128 56.28 -21.42 -3.92
#